data_AF-A0A7Y1W0F4-F1
#
_entry.id   AF-A0A7Y1W0F4-F1
#
_cell.length_a   1.000
_cell.length_b   1.000
_cell.length_c   1.000
_cell.angle_alpha   90.00
_cell.angle_beta   90.00
_cell.angle_gamma   90.00
#
_symmetry.space_group_name_H-M   'P 1'
#
loop_
_entity.id
_entity.type
_entity.pdbx_description
1 polymer ?
#
loop_
_entity_poly.entity_id
_entity_poly.type
_entity_poly.pdbx_seq_one_letter_code
_entity_poly.pdbx_strand_id
1 'polypeptide(L)'
;MLIVTLAGLAACAAPPPAPLAAEGDDPPAAATEAGQADNGTTDPDVMFRVLAGEVSGADGNTSDAAYQYLEAAMESEDPAVAARATRVALAAQEWQ
;
A
#
# COMPACT_ATOMS: atom_id res chain seq x y z
N MET A 1 3.13 -47.73 18.52
CA MET A 1 4.10 -47.80 17.39
C MET A 1 3.39 -47.17 16.20
N LEU A 2 3.83 -46.10 15.55
CA LEU A 2 5.16 -45.53 15.42
C LEU A 2 4.94 -44.04 15.04
N ILE A 3 5.47 -43.12 15.86
CA ILE A 3 5.57 -41.69 15.59
C ILE A 3 6.81 -41.50 14.69
N VAL A 4 6.66 -41.23 13.39
CA VAL A 4 7.71 -40.94 12.41
C VAL A 4 6.98 -40.31 11.20
N THR A 5 7.20 -39.11 10.68
CA THR A 5 8.30 -38.13 10.79
C THR A 5 7.78 -36.80 10.27
N LEU A 6 7.62 -35.82 11.18
CA LEU A 6 7.47 -34.41 10.84
C LEU A 6 8.87 -33.83 10.61
N ALA A 7 9.47 -34.12 9.46
CA ALA A 7 10.81 -33.65 9.08
C ALA A 7 10.79 -33.19 7.62
N GLY A 8 10.48 -31.90 7.41
CA GLY A 8 10.45 -31.37 6.05
C GLY A 8 10.25 -29.86 5.86
N LEU A 9 10.21 -29.04 6.92
CA LEU A 9 9.94 -27.59 6.79
C LEU A 9 11.16 -26.67 6.96
N ALA A 10 12.39 -27.19 6.92
CA ALA A 10 13.60 -26.41 7.16
C ALA A 10 14.53 -26.31 5.92
N ALA A 11 14.02 -25.89 4.76
CA ALA A 11 14.83 -25.87 3.53
C ALA A 11 14.70 -24.64 2.59
N CYS A 12 14.00 -23.56 2.95
CA CYS A 12 13.88 -22.38 2.06
C CYS A 12 14.31 -21.05 2.70
N ALA A 13 15.45 -21.03 3.40
CA ALA A 13 16.06 -19.78 3.87
C ALA A 13 17.48 -19.60 3.31
N ALA A 14 17.68 -19.89 2.01
CA ALA A 14 18.91 -19.52 1.31
C ALA A 14 18.76 -18.07 0.77
N PRO A 15 19.52 -17.08 1.29
CA PRO A 15 19.49 -15.73 0.75
C PRO A 15 20.16 -15.70 -0.63
N PRO A 16 19.58 -15.01 -1.63
CA PRO A 16 20.22 -14.83 -2.92
C PRO A 16 21.49 -13.95 -2.77
N PRO A 17 22.55 -14.19 -3.57
CA PRO A 17 23.70 -13.28 -3.61
C PRO A 17 23.23 -11.90 -4.08
N ALA A 18 23.69 -10.86 -3.37
CA ALA A 18 23.37 -9.47 -3.68
C ALA A 18 23.76 -9.16 -5.15
N PRO A 19 22.84 -8.59 -5.96
CA PRO A 19 23.20 -8.14 -7.29
C PRO A 19 24.24 -7.03 -7.17
N LEU A 20 25.35 -7.16 -7.90
CA LEU A 20 26.31 -6.08 -8.10
C LEU A 20 25.55 -4.81 -8.49
N ALA A 21 25.82 -3.72 -7.79
CA ALA A 21 25.35 -2.39 -8.17
C ALA A 21 25.82 -2.11 -9.60
N ALA A 22 24.89 -2.21 -10.55
CA ALA A 22 25.05 -1.68 -11.88
C ALA A 22 24.86 -0.16 -11.76
N GLU A 23 25.97 0.57 -11.75
CA GLU A 23 26.00 2.00 -12.08
C GLU A 23 25.50 2.13 -13.52
N GLY A 24 24.26 2.60 -13.66
CA GLY A 24 23.58 2.75 -14.94
C GLY A 24 22.64 3.94 -14.86
N ASP A 25 23.11 5.07 -15.40
CA ASP A 25 22.34 6.14 -16.03
C ASP A 25 20.95 6.41 -15.42
N ASP A 26 20.92 7.26 -14.38
CA ASP A 26 19.67 7.79 -13.81
C ASP A 26 18.90 8.54 -14.90
N PRO A 27 17.70 8.09 -15.32
CA PRO A 27 16.79 8.98 -16.05
C PRO A 27 16.44 10.15 -15.13
N PRO A 28 16.18 11.37 -15.67
CA PRO A 28 15.81 12.49 -14.81
C PRO A 28 14.55 12.09 -14.05
N ALA A 29 14.71 11.90 -12.74
CA ALA A 29 13.60 11.74 -11.83
C ALA A 29 12.77 13.01 -11.98
N ALA A 30 11.68 12.92 -12.74
CA ALA A 30 10.56 13.80 -12.55
C ALA A 30 9.95 13.43 -11.20
N ALA A 31 10.66 13.79 -10.13
CA ALA A 31 10.05 14.08 -8.86
C ALA A 31 9.16 15.28 -9.14
N THR A 32 7.95 15.02 -9.61
CA THR A 32 6.84 15.94 -9.40
C THR A 32 6.91 16.23 -7.90
N GLU A 33 7.28 17.45 -7.54
CA GLU A 33 7.24 17.89 -6.16
C GLU A 33 5.81 17.60 -5.69
N ALA A 34 5.63 16.51 -4.94
CA ALA A 34 4.41 16.27 -4.20
C ALA A 34 4.32 17.48 -3.29
N GLY A 35 3.46 18.45 -3.66
CA GLY A 35 3.33 19.71 -2.96
C GLY A 35 3.27 19.41 -1.47
N GLN A 36 4.12 20.09 -0.69
CA GLN A 36 4.17 19.90 0.75
C GLN A 36 2.74 19.92 1.29
N ALA A 37 2.28 18.78 1.81
CA ALA A 37 0.98 18.67 2.42
C ALA A 37 0.90 19.73 3.52
N ASP A 38 -0.13 20.57 3.45
CA ASP A 38 -0.44 21.45 4.56
C ASP A 38 -0.73 20.57 5.78
N ASN A 39 0.09 20.68 6.83
CA ASN A 39 -0.03 19.87 8.05
C ASN A 39 -1.11 20.46 8.99
N GLY A 40 -2.09 21.16 8.42
CA GLY A 40 -3.26 21.65 9.14
C GLY A 40 -4.11 20.51 9.71
N THR A 41 -5.15 20.86 10.46
CA THR A 41 -6.11 19.88 10.97
C THR A 41 -6.75 19.13 9.79
N THR A 42 -6.49 17.82 9.69
CA THR A 42 -7.15 16.95 8.70
C THR A 42 -8.66 16.99 8.90
N ASP A 43 -9.39 17.11 7.79
CA ASP A 43 -10.85 17.05 7.80
C ASP A 43 -11.33 15.75 8.49
N PRO A 44 -12.24 15.83 9.48
CA PRO A 44 -12.76 14.66 10.18
C PRO A 44 -13.38 13.61 9.27
N ASP A 45 -14.03 14.01 8.18
CA ASP A 45 -14.70 13.08 7.27
C ASP A 45 -13.66 12.33 6.42
N VAL A 46 -12.62 13.02 5.94
CA VAL A 46 -11.46 12.40 5.26
C VAL A 46 -10.79 11.39 6.19
N MET A 47 -10.55 11.78 7.45
CA MET A 47 -9.95 10.89 8.46
C MET A 47 -10.83 9.66 8.71
N PHE A 48 -12.14 9.86 8.87
CA PHE A 48 -13.09 8.77 9.09
C PHE A 48 -13.07 7.78 7.92
N ARG A 49 -13.11 8.26 6.69
CA ARG A 49 -13.08 7.40 5.48
C ARG A 49 -11.77 6.62 5.35
N VAL A 50 -10.63 7.25 5.62
CA VAL A 50 -9.34 6.54 5.66
C VAL A 50 -9.39 5.40 6.67
N LEU A 51 -9.84 5.67 7.91
CA LEU A 51 -9.92 4.64 8.95
C LEU A 51 -10.95 3.54 8.62
N ALA A 52 -12.09 3.90 8.04
CA ALA A 52 -13.08 2.93 7.57
C ALA A 52 -12.47 2.00 6.51
N GLY A 53 -11.73 2.56 5.55
CA GLY A 53 -11.02 1.78 4.54
C GLY A 53 -9.98 0.83 5.13
N GLU A 54 -9.25 1.25 6.16
CA GLU A 54 -8.26 0.40 6.86
C GLU A 54 -8.93 -0.77 7.58
N VAL A 55 -10.06 -0.52 8.26
CA VAL A 55 -10.84 -1.56 8.93
C VAL A 55 -11.40 -2.54 7.91
N SER A 56 -12.03 -2.05 6.83
CA SER A 56 -12.56 -2.90 5.76
C SER A 56 -11.46 -3.73 5.10
N GLY A 57 -10.28 -3.14 4.87
CA GLY A 57 -9.11 -3.84 4.33
C GLY A 57 -8.60 -4.93 5.28
N ALA A 58 -8.55 -4.66 6.58
CA ALA A 58 -8.14 -5.63 7.60
C ALA A 58 -9.11 -6.81 7.70
N ASP A 59 -10.40 -6.57 7.48
CA ASP A 59 -11.44 -7.61 7.44
C ASP A 59 -11.46 -8.39 6.10
N GLY A 60 -10.59 -8.03 5.14
CA GLY A 60 -10.51 -8.65 3.83
C GLY A 60 -11.54 -8.14 2.83
N ASN A 61 -12.35 -7.13 3.20
CA ASN A 61 -13.26 -6.44 2.29
C ASN A 61 -12.50 -5.39 1.47
N THR A 62 -11.65 -5.86 0.56
CA THR A 62 -10.75 -5.01 -0.24
C THR A 62 -11.49 -4.07 -1.19
N SER A 63 -12.71 -4.43 -1.63
CA SER A 63 -13.53 -3.60 -2.50
C SER A 63 -14.06 -2.36 -1.76
N ASP A 64 -14.65 -2.55 -0.58
CA ASP A 64 -15.08 -1.43 0.26
C ASP A 64 -13.89 -0.59 0.73
N ALA A 65 -12.74 -1.21 1.03
CA ALA A 65 -11.52 -0.48 1.34
C ALA A 65 -11.11 0.48 0.21
N ALA A 66 -11.10 0.00 -1.03
CA ALA A 66 -10.81 0.84 -2.20
C ALA A 66 -11.83 1.98 -2.36
N TYR A 67 -13.11 1.70 -2.16
CA TYR A 67 -14.17 2.69 -2.23
C TYR A 67 -14.00 3.81 -1.18
N GLN A 68 -13.77 3.46 0.08
CA GLN A 68 -13.61 4.46 1.14
C GLN A 68 -12.38 5.35 0.91
N TYR A 69 -11.27 4.78 0.43
CA TYR A 69 -10.10 5.55 0.09
C TYR A 69 -10.30 6.45 -1.13
N LEU A 70 -11.09 6.03 -2.13
CA LEU A 70 -11.43 6.87 -3.27
C LEU A 70 -12.23 8.10 -2.82
N GLU A 71 -13.26 7.90 -2.00
CA GLU A 71 -14.06 8.99 -1.45
C GLU A 71 -13.17 9.95 -0.62
N ALA A 72 -12.27 9.41 0.22
CA ALA A 72 -11.32 10.23 0.97
C ALA A 72 -10.39 11.04 0.05
N ALA A 73 -9.93 10.46 -1.06
CA ALA A 73 -9.08 11.15 -2.03
C ALA A 73 -9.83 12.23 -2.83
N MET A 74 -11.14 12.05 -3.07
CA MET A 74 -11.96 13.05 -3.75
C MET A 74 -12.29 14.25 -2.86
N GLU A 75 -12.36 14.04 -1.54
CA GLU A 75 -12.61 15.09 -0.55
C GLU A 75 -11.33 15.77 -0.06
N SER A 76 -10.19 15.07 -0.09
CA SER A 76 -8.93 15.58 0.43
C SER A 76 -8.15 16.40 -0.59
N GLU A 77 -7.59 17.52 -0.13
CA GLU A 77 -6.60 18.30 -0.88
C GLU A 77 -5.17 17.75 -0.71
N ASP A 78 -4.97 16.69 0.09
CA ASP A 78 -3.67 16.08 0.31
C ASP A 78 -3.34 15.03 -0.79
N PRO A 79 -2.32 15.28 -1.63
CA PRO A 79 -1.92 14.34 -2.68
C PRO A 79 -1.48 12.97 -2.14
N ALA A 80 -1.06 12.87 -0.88
CA ALA A 80 -0.71 11.60 -0.26
C ALA A 80 -1.93 10.68 -0.08
N VAL A 81 -3.12 11.24 0.18
CA VAL A 81 -4.37 10.48 0.28
C VAL A 81 -4.74 9.90 -1.08
N ALA A 82 -4.66 10.71 -2.14
CA ALA A 82 -4.87 10.24 -3.52
C ALA A 82 -3.89 9.14 -3.94
N ALA A 83 -2.60 9.32 -3.66
CA ALA A 83 -1.58 8.30 -3.96
C ALA A 83 -1.81 7.00 -3.18
N ARG A 84 -2.35 7.08 -1.96
CA ARG A 84 -2.72 5.90 -1.18
C ARG A 84 -3.96 5.22 -1.75
N ALA A 85 -4.98 5.97 -2.12
CA ALA A 85 -6.19 5.44 -2.74
C ALA A 85 -5.88 4.64 -4.02
N THR A 86 -5.01 5.16 -4.88
CA THR A 86 -4.55 4.44 -6.07
C THR A 86 -3.88 3.10 -5.71
N ARG A 87 -3.00 3.07 -4.71
CA ARG A 87 -2.34 1.81 -4.29
C ARG A 87 -3.35 0.79 -3.76
N VAL A 88 -4.34 1.24 -2.99
CA VAL A 88 -5.38 0.36 -2.46
C VAL A 88 -6.27 -0.18 -3.58
N ALA A 89 -6.71 0.67 -4.50
CA ALA A 89 -7.49 0.27 -5.67
C ALA A 89 -6.75 -0.76 -6.54
N LEU A 90 -5.45 -0.52 -6.81
CA LEU A 90 -4.63 -1.48 -7.55
C LEU A 90 -4.49 -2.81 -6.81
N ALA A 91 -4.26 -2.79 -5.49
CA ALA A 91 -4.18 -4.00 -4.69
C ALA A 91 -5.51 -4.78 -4.67
N ALA A 92 -6.64 -4.08 -4.64
CA ALA A 92 -7.97 -4.65 -4.68
C ALA A 92 -8.43 -5.07 -6.09
N GLN A 93 -7.70 -4.67 -7.14
CA GLN A 93 -8.12 -4.79 -8.55
C GLN A 93 -9.39 -3.98 -8.91
N GLU A 94 -9.66 -2.91 -8.17
CA GLU A 94 -10.84 -2.03 -8.28
C GLU A 94 -10.48 -0.70 -8.97
N TRP A 95 -9.91 -0.77 -10.17
CA TRP A 95 -9.40 0.39 -10.93
C TRP A 95 -10.11 0.60 -12.27
N GLN A 96 -11.13 -0.21 -12.57
CA GLN A 96 -11.96 -0.19 -13.79
C GLN A 96 -13.35 0.32 -13.47
#